data_AF-A0A1X0RU03-F1
#
_entry.id   AF-A0A1X0RU03-F1
#
_cell.length_a   1.000
_cell.length_b   1.000
_cell.length_c   1.000
_cell.angle_alpha   90.00
_cell.angle_beta   90.00
_cell.angle_gamma   90.00
#
_symmetry.space_group_name_H-M   'P 1'
#
loop_
_entity.id
_entity.type
_entity.pdbx_description
1 polymer ?
#
loop_
_entity_poly.entity_id
_entity_poly.type
_entity_poly.pdbx_seq_one_letter_code
_entity_poly.pdbx_strand_id
1 'polypeptide(L)'
;MNKLPETISQEDLLAKIKQLNLDDKVHGILVQMPLPSHINEDIVLESIDYKKDVDGFHPFNIGKMCKRAGKPMFIPCTPKGIIHLIKTTGIDISGKRAVVIGRGDIVGSPVAALLTAEDATVTLCHSKTKDIERIVQEADIVVAAAGKAELVKGSWIKPGAIVIDVGMNAVDDPTKKSGYRWVGDVEFEKAKEVASFITPVPGGVGPMTVAMLMENTMLSAQRWLSINDSK
;
A
#
# COMPACT_ATOMS: atom_id res chain seq x y z
N MET A 1 -14.10 4.25 -17.71
CA MET A 1 -14.48 3.91 -16.31
C MET A 1 -15.85 3.26 -16.35
N ASN A 2 -15.94 1.97 -16.01
CA ASN A 2 -17.21 1.23 -16.02
C ASN A 2 -17.89 1.42 -14.67
N LYS A 3 -18.82 2.37 -14.55
CA LYS A 3 -19.63 2.53 -13.33
C LYS A 3 -20.76 1.52 -13.37
N LEU A 4 -20.74 0.57 -12.43
CA LEU A 4 -21.74 -0.50 -12.30
C LEU A 4 -22.73 -0.14 -11.17
N PRO A 5 -23.99 -0.61 -11.24
CA PRO A 5 -24.95 -0.38 -10.19
C PRO A 5 -24.55 -1.13 -8.91
N GLU A 6 -24.86 -0.58 -7.74
CA GLU A 6 -24.62 -1.22 -6.45
C GLU A 6 -25.33 -2.58 -6.34
N THR A 7 -26.45 -2.75 -7.02
CA THR A 7 -27.26 -3.97 -7.06
C THR A 7 -26.71 -5.06 -7.99
N ILE A 8 -25.54 -4.88 -8.61
CA ILE A 8 -24.94 -5.89 -9.50
C ILE A 8 -24.74 -7.21 -8.74
N SER A 9 -24.99 -8.34 -9.39
CA SER A 9 -24.70 -9.65 -8.82
C SER A 9 -23.19 -9.93 -8.85
N GLN A 10 -22.71 -10.79 -7.96
CA GLN A 10 -21.31 -11.25 -8.03
C GLN A 10 -21.02 -11.95 -9.37
N GLU A 11 -21.94 -12.74 -9.88
CA GLU A 11 -21.79 -13.44 -11.16
C GLU A 11 -21.60 -12.47 -12.33
N ASP A 12 -22.41 -11.42 -12.40
CA ASP A 12 -22.30 -10.39 -13.46
C ASP A 12 -20.98 -9.62 -13.37
N LEU A 13 -20.52 -9.31 -12.15
CA LEU A 13 -19.23 -8.66 -11.94
C LEU A 13 -18.07 -9.56 -12.41
N LEU A 14 -18.10 -10.85 -12.04
CA LEU A 14 -17.09 -11.82 -12.47
C LEU A 14 -17.11 -12.04 -13.98
N ALA A 15 -18.28 -12.08 -14.61
CA ALA A 15 -18.42 -12.13 -16.06
C ALA A 15 -17.79 -10.90 -16.73
N LYS A 16 -17.96 -9.71 -16.14
CA LYS A 16 -17.33 -8.48 -16.63
C LYS A 16 -15.80 -8.52 -16.51
N ILE A 17 -15.28 -9.00 -15.39
CA ILE A 17 -13.83 -9.15 -15.19
C ILE A 17 -13.26 -10.16 -16.19
N LYS A 18 -13.94 -11.29 -16.41
CA LYS A 18 -13.56 -12.26 -17.44
C LYS A 18 -13.49 -11.63 -18.84
N GLN A 19 -14.45 -10.78 -19.19
CA GLN A 19 -14.41 -10.05 -20.46
C GLN A 19 -13.15 -9.17 -20.56
N LEU A 20 -12.81 -8.42 -19.50
CA LEU A 20 -11.64 -7.54 -19.47
C LEU A 20 -10.32 -8.33 -19.50
N ASN A 21 -10.27 -9.49 -18.82
CA ASN A 21 -9.12 -10.38 -18.86
C ASN A 21 -8.80 -10.82 -20.29
N LEU A 22 -9.84 -11.12 -21.09
CA LEU A 22 -9.70 -11.57 -22.48
C LEU A 22 -9.50 -10.43 -23.50
N ASP A 23 -9.68 -9.17 -23.12
CA ASP A 23 -9.53 -8.04 -24.03
C ASP A 23 -8.06 -7.61 -24.15
N ASP A 24 -7.43 -7.87 -25.30
CA ASP A 24 -6.04 -7.49 -25.60
C ASP A 24 -5.79 -5.97 -25.61
N LYS A 25 -6.84 -5.14 -25.68
CA LYS A 25 -6.71 -3.68 -25.55
C LYS A 25 -6.59 -3.24 -24.08
N VAL A 26 -6.91 -4.13 -23.14
CA VAL A 26 -6.88 -3.85 -21.70
C VAL A 26 -5.62 -4.45 -21.10
N HIS A 27 -4.71 -3.58 -20.65
CA HIS A 27 -3.43 -3.99 -20.05
C HIS A 27 -3.46 -4.00 -18.52
N GLY A 28 -4.43 -3.33 -17.91
CA GLY A 28 -4.56 -3.24 -16.46
C GLY A 28 -6.02 -3.28 -16.02
N ILE A 29 -6.28 -4.03 -14.96
CA ILE A 29 -7.58 -4.15 -14.32
C ILE A 29 -7.38 -3.80 -12.85
N LEU A 30 -8.22 -2.90 -12.36
CA LEU A 30 -8.33 -2.53 -10.95
C LEU A 30 -9.81 -2.51 -10.62
N VAL A 31 -10.16 -3.07 -9.46
CA VAL A 31 -11.50 -3.01 -8.89
C VAL A 31 -11.45 -2.07 -7.70
N GLN A 32 -12.29 -1.02 -7.73
CA GLN A 32 -12.35 -0.04 -6.65
C GLN A 32 -13.04 -0.67 -5.43
N MET A 33 -12.35 -0.59 -4.29
CA MET A 33 -12.83 -1.07 -3.00
C MET A 33 -13.33 0.09 -2.12
N PRO A 34 -14.20 -0.16 -1.12
CA PRO A 34 -14.87 -1.45 -0.83
C PRO A 34 -15.96 -1.78 -1.84
N LEU A 35 -16.28 -3.07 -1.98
CA LEU A 35 -17.41 -3.54 -2.77
C LEU A 35 -18.71 -3.58 -1.93
N PRO A 36 -19.88 -3.64 -2.58
CA PRO A 36 -21.15 -3.92 -1.89
C PRO A 36 -21.06 -5.18 -1.02
N SER A 37 -21.71 -5.16 0.15
CA SER A 37 -21.56 -6.20 1.17
C SER A 37 -22.00 -7.61 0.76
N HIS A 38 -22.80 -7.74 -0.30
CA HIS A 38 -23.22 -9.03 -0.87
C HIS A 38 -22.21 -9.61 -1.87
N ILE A 39 -21.11 -8.91 -2.16
CA ILE A 39 -20.06 -9.37 -3.06
C ILE A 39 -18.82 -9.74 -2.24
N ASN A 40 -18.28 -10.93 -2.51
CA ASN A 40 -17.04 -11.37 -1.90
C ASN A 40 -15.84 -10.74 -2.62
N GLU A 41 -15.12 -9.88 -1.89
CA GLU A 41 -13.97 -9.14 -2.38
C GLU A 41 -12.81 -10.05 -2.83
N ASP A 42 -12.52 -11.10 -2.07
CA ASP A 42 -11.43 -12.04 -2.36
C ASP A 42 -11.67 -12.76 -3.68
N ILE A 43 -12.89 -13.26 -3.91
CA ILE A 43 -13.27 -13.92 -5.17
C ILE A 43 -13.12 -12.96 -6.35
N VAL A 44 -13.47 -11.69 -6.16
CA VAL A 44 -13.34 -10.67 -7.20
C VAL A 44 -11.88 -10.39 -7.53
N LEU A 45 -11.04 -10.20 -6.51
CA LEU A 45 -9.60 -9.95 -6.68
C LEU A 45 -8.89 -11.13 -7.34
N GLU A 46 -9.21 -12.36 -6.93
CA GLU A 46 -8.65 -13.60 -7.50
C GLU A 46 -9.12 -13.88 -8.93
N SER A 47 -10.24 -13.29 -9.36
CA SER A 47 -10.74 -13.45 -10.73
C SER A 47 -9.98 -12.62 -11.77
N ILE A 48 -9.21 -11.62 -11.34
CA ILE A 48 -8.39 -10.79 -12.22
C ILE A 48 -7.18 -11.60 -12.67
N ASP A 49 -6.87 -11.64 -13.98
CA ASP A 49 -5.63 -12.28 -14.43
C ASP A 49 -4.43 -11.60 -13.76
N TYR A 50 -3.60 -12.37 -13.05
CA TYR A 50 -2.40 -11.85 -12.36
C TYR A 50 -1.46 -11.06 -13.27
N LYS A 51 -1.52 -11.24 -14.59
CA LYS A 51 -0.75 -10.47 -15.60
C LYS A 51 -1.34 -9.09 -15.89
N LYS A 52 -2.61 -8.85 -15.56
CA LYS A 52 -3.34 -7.59 -15.68
C LYS A 52 -3.72 -6.97 -14.33
N ASP A 53 -3.46 -7.64 -13.21
CA ASP A 53 -3.62 -7.14 -11.84
C ASP A 53 -2.61 -6.01 -11.51
N VAL A 54 -2.86 -4.82 -12.04
CA VAL A 54 -1.96 -3.67 -11.88
C VAL A 54 -1.94 -3.12 -10.46
N ASP A 55 -2.91 -3.50 -9.63
CA ASP A 55 -2.92 -3.16 -8.21
C ASP A 55 -2.09 -4.13 -7.35
N GLY A 56 -1.74 -5.30 -7.88
CA GLY A 56 -0.75 -6.22 -7.33
C GLY A 56 -1.24 -7.12 -6.20
N PHE A 57 -2.55 -7.17 -5.94
CA PHE A 57 -3.15 -7.90 -4.82
C PHE A 57 -3.55 -9.33 -5.14
N HIS A 58 -3.46 -9.76 -6.39
CA HIS A 58 -3.72 -11.14 -6.76
C HIS A 58 -2.76 -12.08 -5.99
N PRO A 59 -3.24 -13.19 -5.39
CA PRO A 59 -2.42 -14.06 -4.54
C PRO A 59 -1.15 -14.57 -5.21
N PHE A 60 -1.16 -14.76 -6.53
CA PHE A 60 0.05 -15.06 -7.30
C PHE A 60 1.13 -13.98 -7.15
N ASN A 61 0.78 -12.70 -7.29
CA ASN A 61 1.71 -11.57 -7.18
C ASN A 61 2.23 -11.45 -5.75
N ILE A 62 1.34 -11.50 -4.76
CA ILE A 62 1.72 -11.49 -3.33
C ILE A 62 2.63 -12.68 -2.99
N GLY A 63 2.26 -13.89 -3.40
CA GLY A 63 3.03 -15.10 -3.14
C GLY A 63 4.42 -15.06 -3.79
N LYS A 64 4.54 -14.52 -5.01
CA LYS A 64 5.85 -14.30 -5.65
C LYS A 64 6.66 -13.21 -4.97
N MET A 65 6.04 -12.12 -4.54
CA MET A 65 6.70 -11.02 -3.82
C MET A 65 7.32 -11.52 -2.50
N CYS A 66 6.64 -12.40 -1.76
CA CYS A 66 7.15 -12.93 -0.49
C CYS A 66 8.28 -13.96 -0.64
N LYS A 67 8.53 -14.49 -1.86
CA LYS A 67 9.63 -15.42 -2.09
C LYS A 67 10.91 -14.63 -2.35
N ARG A 68 12.00 -14.97 -1.65
CA ARG A 68 13.34 -14.35 -1.84
C ARG A 68 13.81 -14.35 -3.31
N ALA A 69 13.59 -15.43 -4.04
CA ALA A 69 13.92 -15.54 -5.47
C ALA A 69 12.69 -15.34 -6.38
N GLY A 70 11.57 -14.88 -5.82
CA GLY A 70 10.35 -14.67 -6.54
C GLY A 70 10.41 -13.41 -7.40
N LYS A 71 9.66 -13.45 -8.51
CA LYS A 71 9.52 -12.35 -9.45
C LYS A 71 8.03 -12.16 -9.68
N PRO A 72 7.35 -11.30 -8.90
CA PRO A 72 5.94 -11.01 -9.14
C PRO A 72 5.78 -10.23 -10.45
N MET A 73 4.59 -10.27 -11.05
CA MET A 73 4.30 -9.42 -12.22
C MET A 73 4.15 -7.96 -11.80
N PHE A 74 3.62 -7.75 -10.60
CA PHE A 74 3.38 -6.45 -10.00
C PHE A 74 3.64 -6.48 -8.50
N ILE A 75 4.10 -5.36 -7.97
CA ILE A 75 4.17 -5.09 -6.53
C ILE A 75 2.98 -4.19 -6.19
N PRO A 76 2.26 -4.43 -5.08
CA PRO A 76 1.17 -3.58 -4.65
C PRO A 76 1.51 -2.09 -4.64
N CYS A 77 0.61 -1.25 -5.18
CA CYS A 77 0.89 0.16 -5.47
C CYS A 77 1.34 0.95 -4.24
N THR A 78 0.58 0.89 -3.15
CA THR A 78 0.90 1.61 -1.91
C THR A 78 2.22 1.10 -1.28
N PRO A 79 2.42 -0.21 -1.08
CA PRO A 79 3.70 -0.76 -0.62
C PRO A 79 4.90 -0.38 -1.50
N LYS A 80 4.76 -0.45 -2.82
CA LYS A 80 5.80 -0.04 -3.78
C LYS A 80 6.15 1.45 -3.61
N GLY A 81 5.14 2.29 -3.45
CA GLY A 81 5.28 3.73 -3.23
C GLY A 81 6.00 4.05 -1.92
N ILE A 82 5.73 3.30 -0.85
CA ILE A 82 6.41 3.42 0.44
C ILE A 82 7.90 3.12 0.31
N ILE A 83 8.27 2.00 -0.32
CA ILE A 83 9.68 1.67 -0.57
C ILE A 83 10.36 2.74 -1.41
N HIS A 84 9.67 3.26 -2.43
CA HIS A 84 10.19 4.35 -3.26
C HIS A 84 10.48 5.61 -2.42
N LEU A 85 9.52 6.05 -1.60
CA LEU A 85 9.70 7.23 -0.73
C LEU A 85 10.87 7.07 0.23
N ILE A 86 11.05 5.89 0.83
CA ILE A 86 12.20 5.61 1.69
C ILE A 86 13.50 5.74 0.89
N LYS A 87 13.57 5.15 -0.31
CA LYS A 87 14.77 5.23 -1.17
C LYS A 87 15.09 6.66 -1.59
N THR A 88 14.10 7.53 -1.78
CA THR A 88 14.33 8.94 -2.13
C THR A 88 14.98 9.76 -1.02
N THR A 89 14.98 9.27 0.23
CA THR A 89 15.72 9.91 1.34
C THR A 89 17.24 9.80 1.19
N GLY A 90 17.72 8.87 0.35
CA GLY A 90 19.14 8.53 0.21
C GLY A 90 19.70 7.67 1.36
N ILE A 91 18.88 7.31 2.36
CA ILE A 91 19.27 6.42 3.45
C ILE A 91 19.05 4.97 3.02
N ASP A 92 20.07 4.14 3.19
CA ASP A 92 19.99 2.71 2.89
C ASP A 92 19.05 1.98 3.88
N ILE A 93 18.20 1.11 3.33
CA ILE A 93 17.26 0.25 4.06
C ILE A 93 17.99 -0.96 4.66
N SER A 94 19.05 -1.43 4.00
CA SER A 94 19.78 -2.63 4.39
C SER A 94 20.32 -2.52 5.82
N GLY A 95 20.06 -3.56 6.63
CA GLY A 95 20.51 -3.64 8.02
C GLY A 95 19.77 -2.73 9.01
N LYS A 96 18.80 -1.91 8.56
CA LYS A 96 18.00 -1.05 9.44
C LYS A 96 16.95 -1.83 10.21
N ARG A 97 16.56 -1.33 11.38
CA ARG A 97 15.39 -1.80 12.13
C ARG A 97 14.15 -1.10 11.59
N ALA A 98 13.27 -1.85 10.94
CA ALA A 98 11.99 -1.37 10.44
C ALA A 98 10.85 -1.84 11.34
N VAL A 99 9.92 -0.94 11.65
CA VAL A 99 8.66 -1.27 12.32
C VAL A 99 7.51 -0.91 11.41
N VAL A 100 6.63 -1.87 11.16
CA VAL A 100 5.37 -1.66 10.43
C VAL A 100 4.23 -1.80 11.41
N ILE A 101 3.38 -0.79 11.52
CA ILE A 101 2.24 -0.76 12.46
C ILE A 101 0.97 -0.94 11.66
N GLY A 102 0.31 -2.07 11.83
CA GLY A 102 -0.82 -2.50 11.00
C GLY A 102 -0.42 -3.68 10.13
N ARG A 103 -1.28 -4.70 10.07
CA ARG A 103 -1.04 -5.97 9.38
C ARG A 103 -2.08 -6.28 8.30
N GLY A 104 -2.73 -5.25 7.78
CA GLY A 104 -3.72 -5.41 6.71
C GLY A 104 -3.07 -5.97 5.44
N ASP A 105 -3.85 -6.72 4.67
CA ASP A 105 -3.37 -7.41 3.46
C ASP A 105 -3.00 -6.45 2.33
N ILE A 106 -3.55 -5.24 2.36
CA ILE A 106 -3.35 -4.21 1.32
C ILE A 106 -2.03 -3.43 1.51
N VAL A 107 -1.62 -3.22 2.77
CA VAL A 107 -0.47 -2.33 3.07
C VAL A 107 0.53 -2.98 4.01
N GLY A 108 0.13 -3.24 5.26
CA GLY A 108 1.05 -3.58 6.33
C GLY A 108 1.86 -4.84 6.07
N SER A 109 1.18 -5.94 5.75
CA SER A 109 1.85 -7.22 5.49
C SER A 109 2.73 -7.16 4.23
N PRO A 110 2.27 -6.61 3.08
CA PRO A 110 3.13 -6.40 1.92
C PRO A 110 4.37 -5.51 2.18
N VAL A 111 4.21 -4.39 2.89
CA VAL A 111 5.35 -3.50 3.19
C VAL A 111 6.38 -4.21 4.05
N ALA A 112 5.95 -4.99 5.05
CA ALA A 112 6.87 -5.77 5.88
C ALA A 112 7.68 -6.77 5.05
N ALA A 113 7.05 -7.44 4.08
CA ALA A 113 7.73 -8.34 3.16
C ALA A 113 8.73 -7.59 2.26
N LEU A 114 8.36 -6.44 1.71
CA LEU A 114 9.25 -5.64 0.86
C LEU A 114 10.44 -5.07 1.64
N LEU A 115 10.24 -4.56 2.86
CA LEU A 115 11.34 -4.11 3.72
C LEU A 115 12.30 -5.27 4.05
N THR A 116 11.77 -6.47 4.28
CA THR A 116 12.59 -7.68 4.47
C THR A 116 13.39 -8.01 3.21
N ALA A 117 12.81 -7.85 2.02
CA ALA A 117 13.48 -8.06 0.75
C ALA A 117 14.57 -7.01 0.45
N GLU A 118 14.48 -5.83 1.07
CA GLU A 118 15.51 -4.78 1.09
C GLU A 118 16.49 -4.94 2.27
N ASP A 119 16.59 -6.14 2.85
CA ASP A 119 17.51 -6.53 3.93
C ASP A 119 17.32 -5.78 5.26
N ALA A 120 16.14 -5.20 5.52
CA ALA A 120 15.83 -4.65 6.84
C ALA A 120 15.47 -5.76 7.84
N THR A 121 15.76 -5.52 9.12
CA THR A 121 15.20 -6.30 10.23
C THR A 121 13.81 -5.76 10.57
N VAL A 122 12.75 -6.49 10.22
CA VAL A 122 11.37 -5.99 10.29
C VAL A 122 10.62 -6.55 11.51
N THR A 123 9.94 -5.67 12.25
CA THR A 123 8.96 -6.02 13.28
C THR A 123 7.56 -5.56 12.84
N LEU A 124 6.63 -6.51 12.69
CA LEU A 124 5.24 -6.22 12.34
C LEU A 124 4.38 -6.11 13.60
N CYS A 125 3.93 -4.90 13.91
CA CYS A 125 3.08 -4.57 15.06
C CYS A 125 1.60 -4.54 14.66
N HIS A 126 0.73 -4.89 15.61
CA HIS A 126 -0.72 -4.88 15.43
C HIS A 126 -1.45 -4.68 16.76
N SER A 127 -2.79 -4.71 16.73
CA SER A 127 -3.66 -4.46 17.90
C SER A 127 -3.47 -5.38 19.11
N LYS A 128 -2.63 -6.41 19.01
CA LYS A 128 -2.32 -7.35 20.10
C LYS A 128 -0.85 -7.28 20.54
N THR A 129 -0.06 -6.43 19.90
CA THR A 129 1.34 -6.18 20.26
C THR A 129 1.36 -5.44 21.59
N LYS A 130 2.13 -5.97 22.55
CA LYS A 130 2.41 -5.31 23.82
C LYS A 130 3.60 -4.37 23.65
N ASP A 131 3.62 -3.29 24.44
CA ASP A 131 4.74 -2.35 24.51
C ASP A 131 5.16 -1.79 23.14
N ILE A 132 4.17 -1.46 22.29
CA ILE A 132 4.43 -0.96 20.94
C ILE A 132 5.31 0.29 20.93
N GLU A 133 5.17 1.17 21.93
CA GLU A 133 6.02 2.36 22.10
C GLU A 133 7.51 2.00 22.13
N ARG A 134 7.90 1.02 22.95
CA ARG A 134 9.29 0.58 23.06
C ARG A 134 9.81 0.04 21.73
N ILE A 135 8.98 -0.70 21.00
CA ILE A 135 9.34 -1.26 19.69
C ILE A 135 9.60 -0.14 18.69
N VAL A 136 8.75 0.90 18.67
CA VAL A 136 8.89 2.06 17.77
C VAL A 136 10.13 2.90 18.11
N GLN A 137 10.46 3.05 19.40
CA GLN A 137 11.65 3.79 19.86
C GLN A 137 12.98 3.18 19.42
N GLU A 138 13.00 1.90 19.04
CA GLU A 138 14.18 1.20 18.53
C GLU A 138 14.28 1.24 16.99
N ALA A 139 13.28 1.77 16.29
CA ALA A 139 13.15 1.67 14.84
C ALA A 139 13.86 2.82 14.12
N ASP A 140 14.64 2.48 13.08
CA ASP A 140 15.21 3.45 12.14
C ASP A 140 14.18 3.86 11.08
N ILE A 141 13.23 2.96 10.76
CA ILE A 141 12.15 3.16 9.79
C ILE A 141 10.84 2.80 10.47
N VAL A 142 9.87 3.71 10.47
CA VAL A 142 8.52 3.49 11.00
C VAL A 142 7.52 3.65 9.86
N VAL A 143 6.73 2.61 9.58
CA VAL A 143 5.58 2.69 8.66
C VAL A 143 4.30 2.56 9.46
N ALA A 144 3.51 3.62 9.52
CA ALA A 144 2.23 3.66 10.22
C ALA A 144 1.08 3.43 9.23
N ALA A 145 0.39 2.29 9.35
CA ALA A 145 -0.72 1.86 8.50
C ALA A 145 -1.82 1.18 9.34
N ALA A 146 -2.12 1.77 10.49
CA ALA A 146 -3.10 1.28 11.45
C ALA A 146 -4.53 1.76 11.17
N GLY A 147 -4.69 2.87 10.42
CA GLY A 147 -5.99 3.50 10.19
C GLY A 147 -6.58 4.06 11.49
N LYS A 148 -5.74 4.69 12.31
CA LYS A 148 -6.12 5.31 13.59
C LYS A 148 -5.42 6.64 13.74
N ALA A 149 -6.23 7.70 13.70
CA ALA A 149 -5.78 9.09 13.82
C ALA A 149 -4.78 9.28 14.98
N GLU A 150 -3.59 9.77 14.64
CA GLU A 150 -2.54 10.19 15.59
C GLU A 150 -2.23 9.13 16.67
N LEU A 151 -2.37 7.84 16.35
CA LEU A 151 -2.03 6.72 17.24
C LEU A 151 -0.56 6.75 17.66
N VAL A 152 0.35 6.94 16.69
CA VAL A 152 1.80 6.96 16.89
C VAL A 152 2.19 8.35 17.39
N LYS A 153 2.68 8.42 18.62
CA LYS A 153 3.08 9.69 19.26
C LYS A 153 4.47 10.09 18.85
N GLY A 154 4.72 11.40 18.77
CA GLY A 154 6.07 11.91 18.45
C GLY A 154 7.15 11.42 19.44
N SER A 155 6.79 11.22 20.71
CA SER A 155 7.70 10.68 21.74
C SER A 155 8.10 9.21 21.56
N TRP A 156 7.40 8.48 20.68
CA TRP A 156 7.75 7.10 20.35
C TRP A 156 8.81 7.03 19.26
N ILE A 157 8.99 8.10 18.48
CA ILE A 157 9.87 8.11 17.32
C ILE A 157 11.32 8.19 17.78
N LYS A 158 12.16 7.29 17.29
CA LYS A 158 13.61 7.36 17.47
C LYS A 158 14.16 8.63 16.80
N PRO A 159 15.03 9.41 17.47
CA PRO A 159 15.70 10.54 16.84
C PRO A 159 16.40 10.15 15.53
N GLY A 160 16.09 10.89 14.46
CA GLY A 160 16.65 10.64 13.13
C GLY A 160 15.98 9.50 12.33
N ALA A 161 14.89 8.89 12.82
CA ALA A 161 14.15 7.88 12.07
C ALA A 161 13.46 8.45 10.82
N ILE A 162 13.19 7.56 9.86
CA ILE A 162 12.31 7.80 8.73
C ILE A 162 10.90 7.38 9.13
N VAL A 163 9.92 8.25 8.96
CA VAL A 163 8.52 7.99 9.29
C VAL A 163 7.65 8.09 8.03
N ILE A 164 7.03 6.97 7.67
CA ILE A 164 6.06 6.90 6.58
C ILE A 164 4.67 6.72 7.18
N ASP A 165 3.85 7.75 7.06
CA ASP A 165 2.46 7.79 7.50
C ASP A 165 1.53 7.49 6.33
N VAL A 166 0.92 6.30 6.37
CA VAL A 166 -0.02 5.80 5.37
C VAL A 166 -1.47 6.10 5.75
N GLY A 167 -1.71 6.46 7.02
CA GLY A 167 -3.04 6.69 7.55
C GLY A 167 -3.77 7.81 6.83
N MET A 168 -5.08 7.68 6.68
CA MET A 168 -5.94 8.75 6.19
C MET A 168 -7.24 8.74 6.98
N ASN A 169 -7.29 9.57 8.02
CA ASN A 169 -8.35 9.61 9.00
C ASN A 169 -9.05 10.97 8.96
N ALA A 170 -10.37 10.98 8.84
CA ALA A 170 -11.16 12.19 8.97
C ALA A 170 -11.37 12.50 10.46
N VAL A 171 -11.07 13.72 10.88
CA VAL A 171 -11.28 14.20 12.24
C VAL A 171 -12.07 15.49 12.17
N ASP A 172 -13.12 15.61 12.99
CA ASP A 172 -13.97 16.79 13.06
C ASP A 172 -13.14 18.06 13.28
N ASP A 173 -13.41 19.07 12.45
CA ASP A 173 -12.75 20.37 12.48
C ASP A 173 -13.75 21.44 12.00
N PRO A 174 -14.43 22.13 12.93
CA PRO A 174 -15.44 23.13 12.60
C PRO A 174 -14.83 24.36 11.92
N THR A 175 -13.51 24.52 11.92
CA THR A 175 -12.83 25.62 11.21
C THR A 175 -12.71 25.37 9.70
N LYS A 176 -12.90 24.11 9.25
CA LYS A 176 -12.88 23.75 7.84
C LYS A 176 -14.28 23.79 7.25
N LYS A 177 -14.39 24.23 6.00
CA LYS A 177 -15.66 24.22 5.23
C LYS A 177 -16.28 22.82 5.12
N SER A 178 -15.44 21.78 5.10
CA SER A 178 -15.85 20.36 5.09
C SER A 178 -16.41 19.87 6.42
N GLY A 179 -16.19 20.60 7.53
CA GLY A 179 -16.50 20.15 8.89
C GLY A 179 -15.48 19.16 9.47
N TYR A 180 -14.45 18.77 8.71
CA TYR A 180 -13.40 17.86 9.11
C TYR A 180 -12.07 18.18 8.42
N ARG A 181 -10.97 17.73 9.03
CA ARG A 181 -9.61 17.72 8.47
C ARG A 181 -9.11 16.27 8.31
N TRP A 182 -8.20 16.06 7.38
CA TRP A 182 -7.51 14.78 7.22
C TRP A 182 -6.24 14.76 8.06
N VAL A 183 -6.04 13.68 8.80
CA VAL A 183 -4.80 13.41 9.56
C VAL A 183 -4.33 11.99 9.33
N GLY A 184 -3.04 11.77 9.52
CA GLY A 184 -2.46 10.44 9.43
C GLY A 184 -2.58 9.66 10.73
N ASP A 185 -1.89 8.53 10.78
CA ASP A 185 -1.77 7.69 11.96
C ASP A 185 -0.71 8.22 12.94
N VAL A 186 0.11 9.19 12.52
CA VAL A 186 1.18 9.78 13.31
C VAL A 186 0.81 11.20 13.77
N GLU A 187 1.19 11.55 15.00
CA GLU A 187 1.14 12.92 15.51
C GLU A 187 2.21 13.79 14.80
N PHE A 188 1.89 14.19 13.57
CA PHE A 188 2.83 14.80 12.62
C PHE A 188 3.63 15.96 13.20
N GLU A 189 2.96 16.91 13.87
CA GLU A 189 3.60 18.12 14.40
C GLU A 189 4.68 17.83 15.44
N LYS A 190 4.56 16.75 16.23
CA LYS A 190 5.61 16.35 17.18
C LYS A 190 6.64 15.44 16.53
N ALA A 191 6.20 14.53 15.66
CA ALA A 191 7.09 13.58 15.00
C ALA A 191 8.08 14.27 14.04
N LYS A 192 7.69 15.36 13.37
CA LYS A 192 8.56 16.11 12.45
C LYS A 192 9.77 16.76 13.13
N GLU A 193 9.68 17.05 14.42
CA GLU A 193 10.77 17.65 15.21
C GLU A 193 11.83 16.59 15.61
N VAL A 194 11.52 15.30 15.46
CA VAL A 194 12.36 14.17 15.91
C VAL A 194 12.85 13.34 14.73
N ALA A 195 11.99 13.09 13.75
CA ALA A 195 12.30 12.31 12.55
C ALA A 195 13.27 13.06 11.63
N SER A 196 14.14 12.32 10.93
CA SER A 196 14.96 12.91 9.86
C SER A 196 14.12 13.15 8.59
N PHE A 197 13.17 12.26 8.34
CA PHE A 197 12.21 12.35 7.24
C PHE A 197 10.83 11.93 7.73
N ILE A 198 9.80 12.64 7.31
CA ILE A 198 8.40 12.30 7.62
C ILE A 198 7.49 12.64 6.45
N THR A 199 6.57 11.76 6.12
CA THR A 199 5.54 12.04 5.10
C THR A 199 4.35 12.78 5.71
N PRO A 200 3.87 13.88 5.10
CA PRO A 200 2.66 14.55 5.56
C PRO A 200 1.40 13.79 5.17
N VAL A 201 0.32 14.00 5.92
CA VAL A 201 -1.04 13.58 5.55
C VAL A 201 -1.96 14.80 5.59
N PRO A 202 -2.60 15.18 4.47
CA PRO A 202 -2.46 14.61 3.13
C PRO A 202 -1.13 15.00 2.44
N GLY A 203 -0.84 14.35 1.29
CA GLY A 203 0.27 14.75 0.40
C GLY A 203 1.50 13.84 0.42
N GLY A 204 1.55 12.84 1.31
CA GLY A 204 2.62 11.85 1.39
C GLY A 204 2.38 10.62 0.51
N VAL A 205 1.87 9.55 1.11
CA VAL A 205 1.78 8.23 0.45
C VAL A 205 0.69 8.17 -0.63
N GLY A 206 -0.45 8.84 -0.43
CA GLY A 206 -1.59 8.77 -1.37
C GLY A 206 -1.25 9.08 -2.83
N PRO A 207 -0.57 10.20 -3.15
CA PRO A 207 -0.11 10.48 -4.52
C PRO A 207 0.79 9.39 -5.12
N MET A 208 1.60 8.73 -4.29
CA MET A 208 2.49 7.66 -4.75
C MET A 208 1.71 6.42 -5.17
N THR A 209 0.59 6.10 -4.50
CA THR A 209 -0.28 4.98 -4.90
C THR A 209 -0.73 5.13 -6.35
N VAL A 210 -1.16 6.32 -6.74
CA VAL A 210 -1.59 6.60 -8.13
C VAL A 210 -0.41 6.52 -9.10
N ALA A 211 0.74 7.08 -8.74
CA ALA A 211 1.94 7.02 -9.57
C ALA A 211 2.39 5.57 -9.82
N MET A 212 2.41 4.73 -8.77
CA MET A 212 2.78 3.32 -8.86
C MET A 212 1.78 2.50 -9.68
N LEU A 213 0.48 2.83 -9.62
CA LEU A 213 -0.55 2.22 -10.47
C LEU A 213 -0.30 2.52 -11.95
N MET A 214 0.02 3.76 -12.29
CA MET A 214 0.36 4.16 -13.67
C MET A 214 1.60 3.43 -14.16
N GLU A 215 2.64 3.34 -13.32
CA GLU A 215 3.86 2.61 -13.64
C GLU A 215 3.60 1.11 -13.85
N ASN A 216 2.85 0.46 -12.96
CA ASN A 216 2.45 -0.94 -13.11
C ASN A 216 1.66 -1.14 -14.42
N THR A 217 0.73 -0.23 -14.74
CA THR A 217 -0.02 -0.29 -16.01
C THR A 217 0.89 -0.18 -17.23
N MET A 218 1.87 0.73 -17.20
CA MET A 218 2.88 0.86 -18.26
C MET A 218 3.71 -0.41 -18.40
N LEU A 219 4.19 -0.99 -17.30
CA LEU A 219 4.96 -2.25 -17.30
C LEU A 219 4.14 -3.40 -17.88
N SER A 220 2.84 -3.44 -17.59
CA SER A 220 1.93 -4.43 -18.17
C SER A 220 1.85 -4.31 -19.69
N ALA A 221 1.63 -3.10 -20.21
CA ALA A 221 1.56 -2.83 -21.63
C ALA A 221 2.88 -3.15 -22.35
N GLN A 222 4.02 -2.77 -21.78
CA GLN A 222 5.35 -3.08 -22.32
C GLN A 222 5.60 -4.59 -22.44
N ARG A 223 5.21 -5.37 -21.43
CA ARG A 223 5.32 -6.84 -21.49
C ARG A 223 4.40 -7.45 -22.53
N TRP A 224 3.20 -6.91 -22.71
CA TRP A 224 2.28 -7.38 -23.75
C TRP A 224 2.86 -7.12 -25.14
N LEU A 225 3.44 -5.94 -25.39
CA LEU A 225 4.09 -5.61 -26.66
C LEU A 225 5.28 -6.53 -26.95
N SER A 226 6.20 -6.72 -25.98
CA SER A 226 7.40 -7.53 -26.22
C SER A 226 7.10 -9.01 -26.55
N ILE A 227 6.01 -9.57 -25.99
CA ILE A 227 5.56 -10.92 -26.31
C ILE A 227 4.99 -11.02 -27.74
N ASN A 228 4.31 -9.98 -28.21
CA ASN A 228 3.66 -9.99 -29.52
C ASN A 228 4.59 -9.57 -30.66
N ASP A 229 5.59 -8.72 -30.41
CA ASP A 229 6.63 -8.39 -31.40
C ASP A 229 7.61 -9.55 -31.64
N SER A 230 7.63 -10.54 -30.73
CA SER A 230 8.48 -11.75 -30.83
C SER A 230 7.79 -12.92 -31.55
N LYS A 231 6.58 -12.74 -32.08
CA LYS A 231 5.82 -13.73 -32.86
C LYS A 231 5.78 -13.36 -34.33
#